data_AF-A0A4P6AZK2-F1
#
_entry.id   AF-A0A4P6AZK2-F1
#
_cell.length_a   1.000
_cell.length_b   1.000
_cell.length_c   1.000
_cell.angle_alpha   90.00
_cell.angle_beta   90.00
_cell.angle_gamma   90.00
#
_symmetry.space_group_name_H-M   'P 1'
#
loop_
_entity.id
_entity.type
_entity.pdbx_description
1 polymer ?
#
loop_
_entity_poly.entity_id
_entity_poly.type
_entity_poly.pdbx_seq_one_letter_code
_entity_poly.pdbx_strand_id
1 'polypeptide(L)'
;MDESDYTDQFVPTFVNDEPEVIKGLTQFELLMCVAIGLVIGVLSGLILGILWHWIAGLLGALAFWVLAAVMLTKSVRAMKHNKPRGYMTFKLKKIAIKWLGKVANKQGFYLFDEDMTIGRTTDSLYVSVNRGNQSEN
;
A
#
# COMPACT_ATOMS: atom_id res chain seq x y z
N MET A 1 10.99 12.90 -13.01
CA MET A 1 10.27 13.22 -11.77
C MET A 1 11.30 13.22 -10.68
N ASP A 2 11.43 14.36 -10.02
CA ASP A 2 12.49 14.67 -9.05
C ASP A 2 12.07 14.20 -7.65
N GLU A 3 13.02 13.91 -6.75
CA GLU A 3 12.71 13.37 -5.42
C GLU A 3 11.90 14.34 -4.54
N SER A 4 11.92 15.63 -4.87
CA SER A 4 11.13 16.68 -4.21
C SER A 4 9.62 16.57 -4.42
N ASP A 5 9.15 15.86 -5.46
CA ASP A 5 7.73 15.64 -5.72
C ASP A 5 7.06 14.74 -4.65
N TYR A 6 7.85 14.14 -3.74
CA TYR A 6 7.36 13.26 -2.68
C TYR A 6 7.30 13.94 -1.30
N THR A 7 7.66 15.22 -1.19
CA THR A 7 7.69 15.95 0.09
C THR A 7 6.91 17.25 -0.03
N ASP A 8 5.68 17.25 0.47
CA ASP A 8 4.93 18.49 0.70
C ASP A 8 5.46 19.15 1.99
N GLN A 9 6.05 20.33 1.84
CA GLN A 9 6.73 21.08 2.90
C GLN A 9 5.73 21.84 3.81
N PHE A 10 4.43 21.84 3.49
CA PHE A 10 3.43 22.70 4.14
C PHE A 10 2.44 21.98 5.06
N VAL A 11 2.55 20.68 5.27
CA VAL A 11 1.66 19.99 6.23
C VAL A 11 2.23 20.14 7.65
N PRO A 12 1.54 20.87 8.57
CA PRO A 12 1.99 21.00 9.94
C PRO A 12 1.97 19.62 10.62
N THR A 13 2.95 19.40 11.48
CA THR A 13 3.33 18.18 12.20
C THR A 13 2.27 17.60 13.18
N PHE A 14 0.98 17.91 12.99
CA PHE A 14 -0.10 17.65 13.96
C PHE A 14 -1.21 16.66 13.51
N VAL A 15 -1.00 15.89 12.44
CA VAL A 15 -1.80 14.66 12.16
C VAL A 15 -0.87 13.44 12.22
N ASN A 16 -0.05 13.41 13.27
CA ASN A 16 0.95 12.38 13.49
C ASN A 16 0.38 11.36 14.49
N ASP A 17 -0.62 10.58 14.06
CA ASP A 17 -0.77 9.24 14.62
C ASP A 17 0.50 8.50 14.21
N GLU A 18 1.50 8.53 15.09
CA GLU A 18 2.75 7.82 14.88
C GLU A 18 2.40 6.33 14.74
N PRO A 19 2.56 5.72 13.56
CA PRO A 19 2.21 4.32 13.42
C PRO A 19 3.15 3.54 14.32
N GLU A 20 2.61 2.82 15.32
CA GLU A 20 3.42 2.05 16.28
C GLU A 20 4.48 1.23 15.54
N VAL A 21 5.75 1.59 15.77
CA VAL A 21 6.87 1.03 15.02
C VAL A 21 7.43 -0.17 15.77
N ILE A 22 6.93 -1.36 15.49
CA ILE A 22 7.51 -2.59 16.04
C ILE A 22 8.74 -2.95 15.20
N LYS A 23 9.93 -2.76 15.77
CA LYS A 23 11.23 -3.12 15.16
C LYS A 23 11.47 -2.51 13.76
N GLY A 24 11.09 -1.26 13.54
CA GLY A 24 11.32 -0.53 12.28
C GLY A 24 10.30 -0.76 11.17
N LEU A 25 9.24 -1.54 11.43
CA LEU A 25 8.09 -1.67 10.54
C LEU A 25 6.89 -0.96 11.17
N THR A 26 6.02 -0.39 10.32
CA THR A 26 4.74 0.13 10.77
C THR A 26 3.79 -1.02 11.11
N GLN A 27 2.82 -0.80 11.99
CA GLN A 27 1.80 -1.81 12.35
C GLN A 27 1.14 -2.44 11.11
N PHE A 28 0.81 -1.63 10.09
CA PHE A 28 0.23 -2.12 8.83
C PHE A 28 1.20 -3.02 8.04
N GLU A 29 2.47 -2.64 7.93
CA GLU A 29 3.48 -3.45 7.25
C GLU A 29 3.68 -4.80 7.96
N LEU A 30 3.72 -4.78 9.29
CA LEU A 30 3.83 -6.00 10.09
C LEU A 30 2.60 -6.90 9.89
N LEU A 31 1.39 -6.34 9.96
CA LEU A 31 0.14 -7.07 9.74
C LEU A 31 0.11 -7.70 8.35
N MET A 32 0.53 -6.96 7.31
CA MET A 32 0.64 -7.48 5.95
C MET A 32 1.64 -8.62 5.84
N CYS A 33 2.81 -8.53 6.48
CA CYS A 33 3.80 -9.61 6.49
C CYS A 33 3.24 -10.87 7.17
N VAL A 34 2.52 -10.71 8.27
CA VAL A 34 1.88 -11.82 8.99
C VAL A 34 0.76 -12.45 8.17
N ALA A 35 -0.09 -11.63 7.52
CA ALA A 35 -1.19 -12.10 6.69
C ALA A 35 -0.70 -12.86 5.44
N ILE A 36 0.30 -12.32 4.73
CA ILE A 36 0.92 -13.00 3.58
C ILE A 36 1.61 -14.28 4.04
N GLY A 37 2.31 -14.23 5.18
CA GLY A 37 2.91 -15.41 5.78
C GLY A 37 1.86 -16.49 6.07
N LEU A 38 0.68 -16.11 6.56
CA LEU A 38 -0.39 -17.05 6.90
C LEU A 38 -0.90 -17.76 5.65
N VAL A 39 -1.09 -17.03 4.55
CA VAL A 39 -1.47 -17.61 3.26
C VAL A 39 -0.41 -18.62 2.78
N ILE A 40 0.87 -18.26 2.85
CA ILE A 40 1.98 -19.16 2.47
C ILE A 40 2.02 -20.39 3.38
N GLY A 41 1.83 -20.21 4.69
CA GLY A 41 1.75 -21.30 5.66
C GLY A 41 0.60 -22.25 5.34
N VAL A 42 -0.60 -21.74 5.16
CA VAL A 42 -1.78 -22.57 4.84
C VAL A 42 -1.57 -23.35 3.52
N LEU A 43 -1.05 -22.70 2.47
CA LEU A 43 -0.80 -23.37 1.20
C LEU A 43 0.27 -24.48 1.31
N SER A 44 1.39 -24.20 1.97
CA SER A 44 2.45 -25.19 2.19
C SER A 44 2.00 -26.34 3.09
N GLY A 45 1.23 -26.04 4.14
CA GLY A 45 0.63 -27.05 5.02
C GLY A 45 -0.42 -27.91 4.31
N LEU A 46 -1.21 -27.34 3.42
CA LEU A 46 -2.16 -28.11 2.60
C LEU A 46 -1.41 -29.14 1.71
N ILE A 47 -0.34 -28.70 1.05
CA ILE A 47 0.50 -29.58 0.22
C ILE A 47 1.09 -30.72 1.07
N LEU A 48 1.67 -30.41 2.23
CA LEU A 48 2.24 -31.41 3.13
C LEU A 48 1.19 -32.34 3.75
N GLY A 49 0.00 -31.81 4.02
CA GLY A 49 -1.13 -32.57 4.55
C GLY A 49 -1.64 -33.62 3.56
N ILE A 50 -1.70 -33.26 2.27
CA ILE A 50 -2.08 -34.17 1.18
C ILE A 50 -0.99 -35.21 0.92
N LEU A 51 0.29 -34.81 0.97
CA LEU A 51 1.40 -35.65 0.55
C LEU A 51 1.85 -36.66 1.63
N TRP A 52 1.70 -36.32 2.92
CA TRP A 52 2.11 -37.17 4.04
C TRP A 52 0.94 -37.51 4.98
N HIS A 53 0.51 -36.54 5.79
CA HIS A 53 -0.53 -36.73 6.79
C HIS A 53 -1.03 -35.38 7.29
N TRP A 54 -2.30 -35.30 7.72
CA TRP A 54 -2.89 -34.06 8.25
C TRP A 54 -2.09 -33.42 9.42
N ILE A 55 -1.41 -34.21 10.26
CA ILE A 55 -0.55 -33.71 11.34
C ILE A 55 0.69 -33.00 10.78
N ALA A 56 1.33 -33.60 9.76
CA ALA A 56 2.46 -32.98 9.06
C ALA A 56 2.03 -31.70 8.34
N GLY A 57 0.80 -31.68 7.80
CA GLY A 57 0.20 -30.47 7.22
C GLY A 57 0.01 -29.34 8.23
N LEU A 58 -0.53 -29.63 9.42
CA LEU A 58 -0.70 -28.63 10.49
C LEU A 58 0.64 -28.07 10.98
N LEU A 59 1.60 -28.95 11.28
CA LEU A 59 2.95 -28.54 11.71
C LEU A 59 3.66 -27.75 10.61
N GLY A 60 3.54 -28.19 9.36
CA GLY A 60 4.05 -27.49 8.20
C GLY A 60 3.44 -26.10 8.06
N ALA A 61 2.12 -25.99 8.17
CA ALA A 61 1.42 -24.71 8.06
C ALA A 61 1.95 -23.68 9.07
N LEU A 62 2.11 -24.11 10.33
CA LEU A 62 2.58 -23.24 11.40
C LEU A 62 4.06 -22.87 11.21
N ALA A 63 4.91 -23.84 10.87
CA ALA A 63 6.33 -23.61 10.66
C ALA A 63 6.60 -22.66 9.47
N PHE A 64 5.96 -22.92 8.32
CA PHE A 64 6.12 -22.08 7.13
C PHE A 64 5.46 -20.72 7.29
N TRP A 65 4.36 -20.60 8.05
CA TRP A 65 3.79 -19.30 8.39
C TRP A 65 4.79 -18.43 9.15
N VAL A 66 5.35 -18.94 10.26
CA VAL A 66 6.29 -18.20 11.09
C VAL A 66 7.56 -17.87 10.30
N LEU A 67 8.08 -18.84 9.53
CA LEU A 67 9.26 -18.64 8.70
C LEU A 67 9.02 -17.55 7.65
N ALA A 68 7.91 -17.63 6.92
CA ALA A 68 7.54 -16.65 5.90
C ALA A 68 7.37 -15.25 6.52
N ALA A 69 6.68 -15.12 7.65
CA ALA A 69 6.49 -13.85 8.32
C ALA A 69 7.83 -13.21 8.74
N VAL A 70 8.76 -14.00 9.28
CA VAL A 70 10.10 -13.52 9.67
C VAL A 70 10.93 -13.11 8.44
N MET A 71 10.93 -13.92 7.38
CA MET A 71 11.67 -13.60 6.16
C MET A 71 11.10 -12.35 5.47
N LEU A 72 9.77 -12.23 5.38
CA LEU A 72 9.11 -11.04 4.82
C LEU A 72 9.45 -9.79 5.63
N THR A 73 9.43 -9.87 6.95
CA THR A 73 9.80 -8.74 7.83
C THR A 73 11.23 -8.28 7.57
N LYS A 74 12.18 -9.23 7.44
CA LYS A 74 13.58 -8.93 7.09
C LYS A 74 13.70 -8.29 5.70
N SER A 75 13.03 -8.86 4.70
CA SER A 75 13.04 -8.36 3.33
C SER A 75 12.43 -6.96 3.22
N VAL A 76 11.30 -6.71 3.89
CA VAL A 76 10.66 -5.39 3.94
C VAL A 76 11.57 -4.37 4.61
N ARG A 77 12.24 -4.75 5.71
CA ARG A 77 13.23 -3.88 6.36
C ARG A 77 14.39 -3.55 5.42
N ALA A 78 14.94 -4.54 4.71
CA ALA A 78 16.02 -4.31 3.75
C ALA A 78 15.58 -3.40 2.60
N MET A 79 14.36 -3.58 2.06
CA MET A 79 13.81 -2.73 1.00
C MET A 79 13.55 -1.29 1.44
N LYS A 80 13.33 -1.07 2.75
CA LYS A 80 13.15 0.26 3.37
C LYS A 80 14.46 0.92 3.79
N HIS A 81 15.60 0.21 3.75
CA HIS A 81 16.89 0.78 4.09
C HIS A 81 17.18 1.98 3.19
N ASN A 82 17.43 3.15 3.78
CA ASN A 82 17.65 4.46 3.13
C ASN A 82 16.43 5.10 2.44
N LYS A 83 15.20 4.69 2.75
CA LYS A 83 13.99 5.29 2.13
C LYS A 83 13.19 6.13 3.11
N PRO A 84 12.52 7.21 2.64
CA PRO A 84 11.68 8.04 3.49
C PRO A 84 10.56 7.23 4.13
N ARG A 85 10.14 7.67 5.32
CA ARG A 85 9.02 7.05 6.06
C ARG A 85 7.75 7.10 5.19
N GLY A 86 6.99 6.00 5.19
CA GLY A 86 5.77 5.88 4.36
C GLY A 86 5.98 5.40 2.92
N TYR A 87 7.21 5.29 2.43
CA TYR A 87 7.51 4.80 1.07
C TYR A 87 6.84 3.46 0.72
N MET A 88 6.82 2.52 1.67
CA MET A 88 6.25 1.19 1.43
C MET A 88 4.72 1.24 1.34
N THR A 89 4.08 2.02 2.21
CA THR A 89 2.63 2.28 2.16
C THR A 89 2.24 2.92 0.83
N PHE A 90 2.99 3.92 0.36
CA PHE A 90 2.78 4.54 -0.95
C PHE A 90 2.96 3.56 -2.10
N LYS A 91 4.01 2.71 -2.07
CA LYS A 91 4.22 1.67 -3.08
C LYS A 91 3.09 0.64 -3.11
N LEU A 92 2.64 0.18 -1.95
CA LEU A 92 1.54 -0.76 -1.83
C LEU A 92 0.24 -0.16 -2.38
N LYS A 93 -0.05 1.11 -2.06
CA LYS A 93 -1.17 1.84 -2.63
C LYS A 93 -1.07 1.92 -4.17
N LYS A 94 0.11 2.23 -4.72
CA LYS A 94 0.33 2.26 -6.18
C LYS A 94 0.09 0.89 -6.84
N ILE A 95 0.54 -0.19 -6.20
CA ILE A 95 0.30 -1.56 -6.69
C ILE A 95 -1.19 -1.89 -6.62
N ALA A 96 -1.87 -1.54 -5.53
CA ALA A 96 -3.30 -1.74 -5.36
C ALA A 96 -4.10 -0.97 -6.42
N ILE A 97 -3.76 0.29 -6.70
CA ILE A 97 -4.41 1.08 -7.77
C ILE A 97 -4.13 0.45 -9.15
N LYS A 98 -2.92 -0.06 -9.40
CA LYS A 98 -2.61 -0.77 -10.65
C LYS A 98 -3.44 -2.04 -10.82
N TRP A 99 -3.74 -2.75 -9.74
CA TRP A 99 -4.50 -4.00 -9.76
C TRP A 99 -6.02 -3.80 -9.69
N LEU A 100 -6.51 -2.81 -8.94
CA LEU A 100 -7.95 -2.54 -8.71
C LEU A 100 -8.50 -1.35 -9.52
N GLY A 101 -7.67 -0.67 -10.31
CA GLY A 101 -8.08 0.42 -11.21
C GLY A 101 -8.69 1.64 -10.50
N LYS A 102 -9.53 2.40 -11.23
CA LYS A 102 -10.16 3.66 -10.76
C LYS A 102 -11.05 3.50 -9.52
N VAL A 103 -11.45 2.28 -9.14
CA VAL A 103 -12.27 2.05 -7.94
C VAL A 103 -11.48 2.30 -6.66
N ALA A 104 -10.18 2.02 -6.67
CA ALA A 104 -9.30 2.30 -5.54
C ALA A 104 -9.00 3.80 -5.38
N ASN A 105 -9.03 4.60 -6.46
CA ASN A 105 -8.76 6.04 -6.39
C ASN A 105 -9.89 6.81 -5.67
N LYS A 106 -11.15 6.42 -5.92
CA LYS A 106 -12.35 7.04 -5.31
C LYS A 106 -12.44 6.92 -3.79
N GLN A 107 -11.70 6.00 -3.17
CA GLN A 107 -11.71 5.81 -1.71
C GLN A 107 -10.80 6.80 -0.95
N GLY A 108 -10.44 7.95 -1.56
CA GLY A 108 -9.66 9.00 -0.90
C GLY A 108 -8.15 8.77 -0.93
N PHE A 109 -7.66 7.98 -1.90
CA PHE A 109 -6.22 7.82 -2.12
C PHE A 109 -5.74 8.95 -3.03
N TYR A 110 -5.42 10.12 -2.46
CA TYR A 110 -4.81 11.26 -3.15
C TYR A 110 -3.40 10.93 -3.66
N LEU A 111 -3.31 10.07 -4.67
CA LEU A 111 -2.07 9.59 -5.27
C LEU A 111 -1.94 10.00 -6.74
N PHE A 112 -3.06 10.37 -7.35
CA PHE A 112 -3.17 10.97 -8.66
C PHE A 112 -4.09 12.18 -8.50
N ASP A 113 -3.71 13.33 -9.04
CA ASP A 113 -4.64 14.44 -9.21
C ASP A 113 -5.82 13.92 -10.04
N GLU A 114 -6.98 13.78 -9.40
CA GLU A 114 -8.21 13.64 -10.16
C GLU A 114 -8.52 15.01 -10.76
N ASP A 115 -8.82 15.04 -12.05
CA ASP A 115 -9.32 16.25 -12.69
C ASP A 115 -10.51 16.77 -11.87
N MET A 116 -10.32 17.91 -11.22
CA MET A 116 -11.38 18.53 -10.45
C MET A 116 -12.51 18.86 -11.42
N THR A 117 -13.68 18.29 -11.19
CA THR A 117 -14.88 18.55 -11.98
C THR A 117 -15.77 19.52 -11.21
N ILE A 118 -16.31 20.55 -11.87
CA ILE A 118 -17.22 21.49 -11.21
C ILE A 118 -18.62 20.90 -11.18
N GLY A 119 -19.17 20.66 -9.99
CA GLY A 119 -20.57 20.29 -9.81
C GLY A 119 -20.93 18.91 -10.36
N ARG A 120 -22.04 18.81 -11.12
CA ARG A 120 -22.51 17.56 -11.77
C ARG A 120 -21.96 17.35 -13.18
N THR A 121 -21.05 18.21 -13.61
CA THR A 121 -20.56 18.27 -14.99
C THR A 121 -19.35 17.36 -15.16
N THR A 122 -19.23 16.70 -16.30
CA THR A 122 -18.07 15.85 -16.64
C THR A 122 -16.84 16.63 -17.11
N ASP A 123 -16.97 17.95 -17.25
CA ASP A 123 -15.90 18.82 -17.76
C ASP A 123 -14.89 19.13 -16.65
N SER A 124 -13.60 18.95 -16.96
CA SER A 124 -12.48 19.31 -16.09
C SER A 124 -12.44 20.83 -15.87
N LEU A 125 -12.11 21.25 -14.64
CA LEU A 125 -11.94 22.66 -14.22
C LEU A 125 -11.02 23.44 -15.14
N TYR A 126 -9.99 22.78 -15.68
CA TYR A 126 -9.03 23.42 -16.57
C TYR A 126 -9.68 23.88 -17.89
N VAL A 127 -10.65 23.11 -18.38
CA VAL A 127 -11.38 23.40 -19.62
C VAL A 127 -12.41 24.50 -19.38
N SER A 128 -13.11 24.51 -18.24
CA SER A 128 -14.10 25.54 -17.92
C SER A 128 -13.47 26.90 -17.66
N VAL A 129 -12.32 26.95 -16.97
CA VAL A 129 -11.57 28.20 -16.73
C VAL A 129 -11.04 28.79 -18.04
N ASN A 130 -10.46 27.96 -18.92
CA ASN A 130 -10.00 28.44 -20.23
C ASN A 130 -11.15 28.90 -21.14
N ARG A 131 -12.33 28.27 -21.05
CA ARG A 131 -13.52 28.68 -21.82
C ARG A 131 -14.06 30.03 -21.33
N GLY A 132 -13.99 30.31 -20.02
CA GLY A 132 -14.36 31.61 -19.44
C GLY A 132 -13.44 32.74 -19.93
N ASN A 133 -12.13 32.52 -19.95
CA ASN A 133 -11.15 33.51 -20.41
C ASN A 133 -11.24 33.82 -21.92
N GLN A 134 -11.84 32.94 -22.73
CA GLN A 134 -12.08 33.19 -24.15
C GLN A 134 -13.38 33.99 -24.42
N SER A 135 -14.29 34.08 -23.45
CA SER A 135 -15.53 34.87 -23.60
C SER A 135 -15.40 36.33 -23.17
N GLU A 136 -14.26 36.71 -22.56
CA GLU A 136 -13.98 38.07 -22.10
C GLU A 136 -13.06 38.88 -23.05
N ASN A 137 -12.78 38.34 -24.24
CA ASN A 137 -12.19 39.07 -25.38
C ASN A 137 -13.18 39.12 -26.55
#